data_AF-A0A8X6YYG8-F1
#
_entry.id   AF-A0A8X6YYG8-F1
#
_cell.length_a   1.000
_cell.length_b   1.000
_cell.length_c   1.000
_cell.angle_alpha   90.00
_cell.angle_beta   90.00
_cell.angle_gamma   90.00
#
_symmetry.space_group_name_H-M   'P 1'
#
loop_
_entity.id
_entity.type
_entity.pdbx_description
1 polymer ?
#
loop_
_entity_poly.entity_id
_entity_poly.type
_entity_poly.pdbx_seq_one_letter_code
_entity_poly.pdbx_strand_id
1 'polypeptide(L)'
;MEIIWIVFAFLQVSRVSLASSQGTPTCLDDFIIPREFLADKPRCNQFKNAFLEEVRSSNILSEFFDFSQISAQQFGRKMEPYVSSVFKTYNIPNPVQLAHSCVDAISHCHKPLEMPVIARVYGSTMAKIAFLGGVLDEDNAVSMALTFANSFRESVKQYESSDPDWKLKALIKGCLDFLDTVHLTVKEFGHLSVLIYANEWKLVESS
;
A
#
# COMPACT_ATOMS: atom_id res chain seq x y z
N MET A 1 0.20 23.09 -14.10
CA MET A 1 -0.80 23.84 -13.30
C MET A 1 -1.97 22.92 -12.86
N GLU A 2 -1.71 21.63 -12.59
CA GLU A 2 -2.76 20.62 -12.30
C GLU A 2 -2.70 20.07 -10.86
N ILE A 3 -1.56 20.22 -10.16
CA ILE A 3 -1.36 19.73 -8.78
C ILE A 3 -2.29 20.43 -7.77
N ILE A 4 -2.66 21.69 -8.04
CA ILE A 4 -3.54 22.48 -7.16
C ILE A 4 -4.97 21.90 -7.14
N TRP A 5 -5.46 21.36 -8.25
CA TRP A 5 -6.79 20.75 -8.31
C TRP A 5 -6.85 19.42 -7.57
N ILE A 6 -5.76 18.65 -7.57
CA ILE A 6 -5.62 17.40 -6.82
C ILE A 6 -5.75 17.69 -5.32
N VAL A 7 -4.97 18.63 -4.79
CA VAL A 7 -5.05 19.03 -3.37
C VAL A 7 -6.43 19.59 -3.00
N PHE A 8 -7.09 20.35 -3.89
CA PHE A 8 -8.43 20.88 -3.64
C PHE A 8 -9.52 19.80 -3.63
N ALA A 9 -9.46 18.79 -4.49
CA ALA A 9 -10.37 17.65 -4.46
C ALA A 9 -10.18 16.84 -3.16
N PHE A 10 -8.94 16.63 -2.73
CA PHE A 10 -8.62 15.96 -1.46
C PHE A 10 -9.11 16.74 -0.23
N LEU A 11 -8.98 18.07 -0.22
CA LEU A 11 -9.50 18.93 0.85
C LEU A 11 -11.04 18.96 0.88
N GLN A 12 -11.71 18.85 -0.27
CA GLN A 12 -13.17 18.77 -0.35
C GLN A 12 -13.70 17.43 0.19
N VAL A 13 -13.09 16.30 -0.18
CA VAL A 13 -13.47 14.97 0.33
C VAL A 13 -13.23 14.87 1.85
N SER A 14 -12.11 15.42 2.33
CA SER A 14 -11.81 15.48 3.76
C SER A 14 -12.78 16.39 4.54
N ARG A 15 -13.25 17.49 3.92
CA ARG A 15 -14.23 18.40 4.53
C ARG A 15 -15.65 17.84 4.56
N VAL A 16 -16.06 17.07 3.56
CA VAL A 16 -17.38 16.41 3.56
C VAL A 16 -17.46 15.38 4.70
N SER A 17 -16.37 14.65 4.96
CA SER A 17 -16.28 13.71 6.10
C SER A 17 -16.22 14.39 7.47
N LEU A 18 -15.71 15.62 7.56
CA LEU A 18 -15.71 16.42 8.80
C LEU A 18 -17.02 17.20 9.04
N ALA A 19 -17.76 17.51 7.98
CA ALA A 19 -19.05 18.23 8.07
C ALA A 19 -20.22 17.31 8.46
N SER A 20 -20.10 15.99 8.29
CA SER A 20 -21.09 15.00 8.75
C SER A 20 -21.00 14.71 10.26
N SER A 21 -20.75 15.74 11.08
CA SER A 21 -20.89 15.66 12.54
C SER A 21 -22.38 15.57 12.93
N GLN A 22 -22.93 14.36 12.79
CA GLN A 22 -23.97 13.76 13.65
C GLN A 22 -24.32 12.30 13.26
N GLY A 23 -23.65 11.73 12.26
CA GLY A 23 -23.70 10.30 11.96
C GLY A 23 -22.29 9.74 11.88
N THR A 24 -22.02 8.65 12.61
CA THR A 24 -20.81 7.84 12.46
C THR A 24 -20.56 7.54 10.97
N PRO A 25 -19.36 7.81 10.40
CA PRO A 25 -19.06 7.40 9.04
C PRO A 25 -18.97 5.87 9.01
N THR A 26 -20.03 5.24 8.51
CA THR A 26 -20.12 3.81 8.29
C THR A 26 -19.59 3.52 6.89
N CYS A 27 -18.44 2.84 6.81
CA CYS A 27 -17.85 2.26 5.60
C CYS A 27 -16.97 3.21 4.74
N LEU A 28 -15.94 2.63 4.12
CA LEU A 28 -15.11 3.27 3.08
C LEU A 28 -15.90 3.62 1.81
N ASP A 29 -17.18 3.24 1.73
CA ASP A 29 -18.08 3.51 0.60
C ASP A 29 -18.28 5.02 0.35
N ASP A 30 -18.02 5.87 1.34
CA ASP A 30 -18.13 7.33 1.19
C ASP A 30 -16.88 7.98 0.55
N PHE A 31 -15.77 7.24 0.40
CA PHE A 31 -14.56 7.75 -0.27
C PHE A 31 -14.54 7.34 -1.74
N ILE A 32 -15.20 8.13 -2.59
CA ILE A 32 -15.12 7.95 -4.05
C ILE A 32 -13.84 8.60 -4.56
N ILE A 33 -12.79 7.81 -4.76
CA ILE A 33 -11.69 8.20 -5.65
C ILE A 33 -12.20 8.03 -7.07
N PRO A 34 -12.20 9.06 -7.94
CA PRO A 34 -12.63 8.89 -9.31
C PRO A 34 -11.82 7.78 -9.98
N ARG A 35 -12.49 6.84 -10.68
CA ARG A 35 -11.87 5.65 -11.28
C ARG A 35 -10.64 5.97 -12.15
N GLU A 36 -10.63 7.15 -12.75
CA GLU A 36 -9.51 7.72 -13.52
C GLU A 36 -8.19 7.88 -12.74
N PHE A 37 -8.23 7.99 -11.42
CA PHE A 37 -7.06 7.99 -10.53
C PHE A 37 -6.63 6.58 -10.11
N LEU A 38 -7.53 5.59 -10.21
CA LEU A 38 -7.23 4.18 -9.99
C LEU A 38 -6.80 3.46 -11.28
N ALA A 39 -7.04 4.08 -12.44
CA ALA A 39 -6.65 3.58 -13.74
C ALA A 39 -5.12 3.50 -13.87
N ASP A 40 -4.65 2.43 -14.51
CA ASP A 40 -3.23 2.19 -14.72
C ASP A 40 -2.59 3.29 -15.57
N LYS A 41 -1.79 4.15 -14.93
CA LYS A 41 -0.96 5.16 -15.63
C LYS A 41 0.33 4.51 -16.14
N PRO A 42 0.86 4.92 -17.31
CA PRO A 42 2.10 4.36 -17.87
C PRO A 42 3.26 4.33 -16.87
N ARG A 43 3.51 5.44 -16.17
CA ARG A 43 4.54 5.56 -15.13
C ARG A 43 4.33 4.61 -13.94
N CYS A 44 3.08 4.40 -13.51
CA CYS A 44 2.77 3.44 -12.44
C CYS A 44 3.05 2.01 -12.89
N ASN A 45 2.74 1.69 -14.15
CA ASN A 45 3.05 0.38 -14.73
C ASN A 45 4.56 0.16 -14.87
N GLN A 46 5.29 1.18 -15.30
CA GLN A 46 6.75 1.12 -15.41
C GLN A 46 7.40 0.89 -14.03
N PHE A 47 6.98 1.64 -13.00
CA PHE A 47 7.41 1.41 -11.62
C PHE A 47 7.11 -0.01 -11.17
N LYS A 48 5.86 -0.45 -11.30
CA LYS A 48 5.40 -1.79 -10.87
C LYS A 48 6.20 -2.90 -11.53
N ASN A 49 6.43 -2.79 -12.83
CA ASN A 49 7.16 -3.81 -13.60
C ASN A 49 8.64 -3.83 -13.21
N ALA A 50 9.28 -2.67 -13.06
CA ALA A 50 10.66 -2.58 -12.59
C ALA A 50 10.80 -3.17 -11.17
N PHE A 51 9.87 -2.85 -10.26
CA PHE A 51 9.85 -3.41 -8.91
C PHE A 51 9.69 -4.93 -8.91
N LEU A 52 8.76 -5.46 -9.71
CA LEU A 52 8.57 -6.91 -9.86
C LEU A 52 9.82 -7.60 -10.39
N GLU A 53 10.55 -6.97 -11.30
CA GLU A 53 11.81 -7.50 -11.83
C GLU A 53 12.91 -7.51 -10.76
N GLU A 54 13.02 -6.45 -9.96
CA GLU A 54 13.93 -6.37 -8.82
C GLU A 54 13.65 -7.43 -7.74
N VAL A 55 12.37 -7.73 -7.50
CA VAL A 55 11.97 -8.79 -6.56
C VAL A 55 12.31 -10.17 -7.13
N ARG A 56 12.02 -10.43 -8.41
CA ARG A 56 12.30 -11.71 -9.06
C ARG A 56 13.78 -12.03 -9.17
N SER A 57 14.59 -11.03 -9.49
CA SER A 57 16.03 -11.19 -9.70
C SER A 57 16.82 -11.34 -8.39
N SER A 58 16.21 -11.02 -7.24
CA SER A 58 16.85 -11.11 -5.92
C SER A 58 16.31 -12.30 -5.14
N ASN A 59 17.17 -13.30 -4.86
CA ASN A 59 16.77 -14.46 -4.05
C ASN A 59 16.16 -14.04 -2.70
N ILE A 60 16.76 -13.04 -2.05
CA ILE A 60 16.30 -12.50 -0.75
C ILE A 60 14.88 -11.94 -0.87
N LEU A 61 14.63 -11.06 -1.86
CA LEU A 61 13.31 -10.47 -2.02
C LEU A 61 12.28 -11.48 -2.52
N SER A 62 12.68 -12.38 -3.42
CA SER A 62 11.80 -13.41 -3.95
C SER A 62 11.26 -14.29 -2.82
N GLU A 63 12.14 -14.77 -1.93
CA GLU A 63 11.74 -15.55 -0.75
C GLU A 63 10.96 -14.70 0.25
N PHE A 64 11.38 -13.46 0.50
CA PHE A 64 10.71 -12.56 1.43
C PHE A 64 9.24 -12.31 1.03
N PHE A 65 8.97 -12.08 -0.25
CA PHE A 65 7.62 -11.82 -0.75
C PHE A 65 6.77 -13.10 -0.94
N ASP A 66 7.33 -14.29 -0.74
CA ASP A 66 6.58 -15.54 -0.79
C ASP A 66 5.89 -15.84 0.55
N PHE A 67 4.56 -15.78 0.52
CA PHE A 67 3.65 -16.12 1.62
C PHE A 67 2.75 -17.31 1.27
N SER A 68 3.12 -18.13 0.28
CA SER A 68 2.34 -19.29 -0.19
C SER A 68 1.97 -20.30 0.91
N GLN A 69 2.70 -20.29 2.05
CA GLN A 69 2.47 -21.16 3.19
C GLN A 69 1.28 -20.76 4.08
N ILE A 70 0.70 -19.57 3.88
CA ILE A 70 -0.47 -19.11 4.65
C ILE A 70 -1.60 -18.67 3.73
N SER A 71 -2.84 -18.82 4.18
CA SER A 71 -4.00 -18.35 3.42
C SER A 71 -4.11 -16.82 3.45
N ALA A 72 -4.84 -16.25 2.49
CA ALA A 72 -5.12 -14.81 2.46
C ALA A 72 -5.81 -14.32 3.75
N GLN A 73 -6.73 -15.11 4.29
CA GLN A 73 -7.38 -14.82 5.57
C GLN A 73 -6.38 -14.81 6.74
N GLN A 74 -5.45 -15.77 6.79
CA GLN A 74 -4.41 -15.81 7.83
C GLN A 74 -3.44 -14.62 7.70
N PHE A 75 -3.01 -14.31 6.49
CA PHE A 75 -2.16 -13.14 6.21
C PHE A 75 -2.84 -11.85 6.68
N GLY A 76 -4.10 -11.63 6.29
CA GLY A 76 -4.87 -10.46 6.70
C GLY A 76 -4.99 -10.34 8.22
N ARG A 77 -5.44 -11.39 8.91
CA ARG A 77 -5.57 -11.40 10.39
C ARG A 77 -4.26 -11.08 11.11
N LYS A 78 -3.13 -11.60 10.62
CA LYS A 78 -1.82 -11.30 11.19
C LYS A 78 -1.36 -9.88 10.90
N MET A 79 -1.75 -9.31 9.76
CA MET A 79 -1.38 -7.95 9.34
C MET A 79 -2.14 -6.86 10.11
N GLU A 80 -3.40 -7.10 10.48
CA GLU A 80 -4.29 -6.14 11.16
C GLU A 80 -3.64 -5.40 12.35
N PRO A 81 -3.07 -6.06 13.37
CA PRO A 81 -2.52 -5.37 14.53
C PRO A 81 -1.36 -4.45 14.17
N TYR A 82 -0.56 -4.80 13.16
CA TYR A 82 0.57 -3.98 12.73
C TYR A 82 0.09 -2.74 11.98
N VAL A 83 -0.87 -2.87 11.06
CA VAL A 83 -1.45 -1.73 10.34
C VAL A 83 -2.18 -0.79 11.30
N SER A 84 -2.95 -1.35 12.24
CA SER A 84 -3.63 -0.58 13.29
C SER A 84 -2.65 0.21 14.14
N SER A 85 -1.52 -0.40 14.52
CA SER A 85 -0.45 0.25 15.28
C SER A 85 0.18 1.42 14.50
N VAL A 86 0.47 1.23 13.21
CA VAL A 86 0.98 2.30 12.33
C VAL A 86 -0.02 3.45 12.27
N PHE A 87 -1.29 3.18 11.97
CA PHE A 87 -2.31 4.24 11.89
C PHE A 87 -2.50 5.00 13.20
N LYS A 88 -2.43 4.31 14.36
CA LYS A 88 -2.40 4.97 15.66
C LYS A 88 -1.18 5.87 15.82
N THR A 89 0.01 5.38 15.47
CA THR A 89 1.28 6.12 15.60
C THR A 89 1.27 7.42 14.78
N TYR A 90 0.69 7.38 13.58
CA TYR A 90 0.59 8.55 12.70
C TYR A 90 -0.68 9.39 12.93
N ASN A 91 -1.44 9.12 14.00
CA ASN A 91 -2.68 9.81 14.36
C ASN A 91 -3.73 9.83 13.23
N ILE A 92 -3.85 8.71 12.51
CA ILE A 92 -4.91 8.52 11.52
C ILE A 92 -6.23 8.24 12.25
N PRO A 93 -7.31 8.98 11.95
CA PRO A 93 -8.66 8.69 12.43
C PRO A 93 -9.08 7.23 12.20
N ASN A 94 -9.84 6.66 13.15
CA ASN A 94 -10.41 5.31 13.06
C ASN A 94 -9.40 4.20 12.68
N PRO A 95 -8.23 4.10 13.34
CA PRO A 95 -7.12 3.26 12.90
C PRO A 95 -7.45 1.76 12.90
N VAL A 96 -8.32 1.32 13.82
CA VAL A 96 -8.79 -0.08 13.87
C VAL A 96 -9.70 -0.39 12.68
N GLN A 97 -10.65 0.50 12.37
CA GLN A 97 -11.58 0.31 11.26
C GLN A 97 -10.84 0.28 9.92
N LEU A 98 -9.88 1.19 9.72
CA LEU A 98 -9.05 1.21 8.51
C LEU A 98 -8.17 -0.03 8.37
N ALA A 99 -7.59 -0.50 9.47
CA ALA A 99 -6.83 -1.75 9.47
C ALA A 99 -7.73 -2.95 9.10
N HIS A 100 -8.93 -3.01 9.66
CA HIS A 100 -9.93 -4.04 9.33
C HIS A 100 -10.27 -4.02 7.83
N SER A 101 -10.46 -2.83 7.25
CA SER A 101 -10.74 -2.72 5.82
C SER A 101 -9.60 -3.21 4.91
N CYS A 102 -8.34 -3.00 5.30
CA CYS A 102 -7.21 -3.62 4.59
C CYS A 102 -7.29 -5.15 4.63
N VAL A 103 -7.66 -5.70 5.78
CA VAL A 103 -7.77 -7.16 6.00
C VAL A 103 -8.93 -7.76 5.24
N ASP A 104 -10.08 -7.11 5.26
CA ASP A 104 -11.25 -7.53 4.52
C ASP A 104 -10.92 -7.64 3.03
N ALA A 105 -10.22 -6.66 2.46
CA ALA A 105 -9.83 -6.71 1.05
C ALA A 105 -8.95 -7.91 0.69
N ILE A 106 -8.01 -8.29 1.58
CA ILE A 106 -7.15 -9.47 1.37
C ILE A 106 -7.97 -10.76 1.51
N SER A 107 -8.87 -10.82 2.48
CA SER A 107 -9.58 -12.06 2.86
C SER A 107 -10.46 -12.64 1.76
N HIS A 108 -10.82 -11.83 0.75
CA HIS A 108 -11.57 -12.26 -0.43
C HIS A 108 -10.69 -12.80 -1.57
N CYS A 109 -9.36 -12.77 -1.42
CA CYS A 109 -8.43 -13.35 -2.38
C CYS A 109 -8.35 -14.87 -2.18
N HIS A 110 -8.70 -15.65 -3.20
CA HIS A 110 -8.64 -17.12 -3.15
C HIS A 110 -7.33 -17.68 -3.71
N LYS A 111 -6.49 -16.81 -4.30
CA LYS A 111 -5.23 -17.21 -4.91
C LYS A 111 -4.16 -17.48 -3.85
N PRO A 112 -3.22 -18.41 -4.12
CA PRO A 112 -2.02 -18.55 -3.33
C PRO A 112 -1.28 -17.21 -3.23
N LEU A 113 -0.80 -16.88 -2.03
CA LEU A 113 -0.05 -15.66 -1.75
C LEU A 113 1.42 -15.78 -2.17
N GLU A 114 1.64 -16.18 -3.42
CA GLU A 114 2.98 -16.30 -4.01
C GLU A 114 3.62 -14.93 -4.21
N MET A 115 4.95 -14.93 -4.31
CA MET A 115 5.75 -13.71 -4.52
C MET A 115 5.19 -12.77 -5.59
N PRO A 116 4.83 -13.20 -6.82
CA PRO A 116 4.37 -12.29 -7.86
C PRO A 116 3.06 -11.58 -7.51
N VAL A 117 2.21 -12.23 -6.70
CA VAL A 117 0.93 -11.67 -6.24
C VAL A 117 1.19 -10.56 -5.23
N ILE A 118 1.94 -10.86 -4.16
CA ILE A 118 2.21 -9.89 -3.09
C ILE A 118 3.02 -8.72 -3.64
N ALA A 119 4.11 -8.97 -4.34
CA ALA A 119 4.95 -7.92 -4.90
C ALA A 119 4.18 -7.03 -5.89
N ARG A 120 3.23 -7.58 -6.66
CA ARG A 120 2.39 -6.79 -7.56
C ARG A 120 1.46 -5.87 -6.78
N VAL A 121 0.78 -6.36 -5.75
CA VAL A 121 -0.13 -5.54 -4.94
C VAL A 121 0.63 -4.38 -4.31
N TYR A 122 1.76 -4.66 -3.66
CA TYR A 122 2.56 -3.65 -2.98
C TYR A 122 3.21 -2.66 -3.97
N GLY A 123 3.77 -3.16 -5.07
CA GLY A 123 4.32 -2.33 -6.14
C GLY A 123 3.29 -1.40 -6.77
N SER A 124 2.09 -1.91 -7.06
CA SER A 124 1.00 -1.11 -7.66
C SER A 124 0.44 -0.09 -6.67
N THR A 125 0.28 -0.49 -5.41
CA THR A 125 -0.18 0.41 -4.34
C THR A 125 0.79 1.57 -4.16
N MET A 126 2.09 1.26 -4.05
CA MET A 126 3.10 2.29 -3.81
C MET A 126 3.31 3.20 -5.02
N ALA A 127 3.26 2.65 -6.24
CA ALA A 127 3.31 3.46 -7.46
C ALA A 127 2.18 4.50 -7.50
N LYS A 128 0.94 4.10 -7.15
CA LYS A 128 -0.22 5.00 -7.13
C LYS A 128 -0.10 6.05 -6.02
N ILE A 129 0.41 5.69 -4.84
CA ILE A 129 0.69 6.66 -3.77
C ILE A 129 1.75 7.67 -4.21
N ALA A 130 2.86 7.21 -4.78
CA ALA A 130 3.93 8.08 -5.26
C ALA A 130 3.46 9.02 -6.40
N PHE A 131 2.61 8.52 -7.29
CA PHE A 131 1.98 9.32 -8.34
C PHE A 131 1.05 10.40 -7.77
N LEU A 132 0.17 10.03 -6.84
CA LEU A 132 -0.77 10.97 -6.21
C LEU A 132 -0.05 11.99 -5.30
N GLY A 133 1.08 11.59 -4.73
CA GLY A 133 2.00 12.49 -4.02
C GLY A 133 2.80 13.42 -4.92
N GLY A 134 2.69 13.28 -6.25
CA GLY A 134 3.37 14.14 -7.22
C GLY A 134 4.87 13.91 -7.32
N VAL A 135 5.38 12.78 -6.80
CA VAL A 135 6.80 12.43 -6.81
C VAL A 135 7.15 11.41 -7.89
N LEU A 136 6.16 10.70 -8.45
CA LEU A 136 6.37 9.73 -9.53
C LEU A 136 6.07 10.33 -10.91
N ASP A 137 7.08 10.33 -11.78
CA ASP A 137 7.02 10.72 -13.18
C ASP A 137 7.56 9.62 -14.10
N GLU A 138 7.62 9.89 -15.41
CA GLU A 138 8.09 8.91 -16.40
C GLU A 138 9.62 8.73 -16.38
N ASP A 139 10.35 9.78 -15.99
CA ASP A 139 11.81 9.79 -15.99
C ASP A 139 12.37 9.06 -14.76
N ASN A 140 11.62 9.05 -13.66
CA ASN A 140 12.06 8.48 -12.39
C ASN A 140 11.37 7.16 -12.00
N ALA A 141 10.40 6.67 -12.78
CA ALA A 141 9.61 5.49 -12.39
C ALA A 141 10.46 4.25 -12.08
N VAL A 142 11.50 4.00 -12.89
CA VAL A 142 12.42 2.87 -12.68
C VAL A 142 13.28 3.09 -11.44
N SER A 143 13.93 4.26 -11.31
CA SER A 143 14.80 4.53 -10.16
C SER A 143 14.03 4.53 -8.83
N MET A 144 12.80 5.04 -8.81
CA MET A 144 11.93 4.96 -7.64
C MET A 144 11.54 3.51 -7.30
N ALA A 145 11.32 2.66 -8.30
CA ALA A 145 11.04 1.25 -8.08
C ALA A 145 12.24 0.53 -7.45
N LEU A 146 13.47 0.86 -7.88
CA LEU A 146 14.69 0.36 -7.24
C LEU A 146 14.81 0.86 -5.80
N THR A 147 14.51 2.14 -5.53
CA THR A 147 14.47 2.69 -4.16
C THR A 147 13.49 1.91 -3.29
N PHE A 148 12.32 1.57 -3.82
CA PHE A 148 11.33 0.75 -3.11
C PHE A 148 11.80 -0.68 -2.89
N ALA A 149 12.45 -1.32 -3.86
CA ALA A 149 13.07 -2.63 -3.66
C ALA A 149 14.16 -2.59 -2.58
N ASN A 150 14.97 -1.53 -2.58
CA ASN A 150 16.04 -1.35 -1.59
C ASN A 150 15.50 -1.15 -0.17
N SER A 151 14.39 -0.43 0.02
CA SER A 151 13.78 -0.30 1.35
C SER A 151 13.34 -1.66 1.91
N PHE A 152 12.86 -2.57 1.07
CA PHE A 152 12.61 -3.95 1.51
C PHE A 152 13.89 -4.70 1.83
N ARG A 153 14.95 -4.59 1.02
CA ARG A 153 16.24 -5.25 1.31
C ARG A 153 16.77 -4.85 2.68
N GLU A 154 16.72 -3.56 3.00
CA GLU A 154 17.15 -3.07 4.32
C GLU A 154 16.20 -3.52 5.44
N SER A 155 14.88 -3.51 5.21
CA SER A 155 13.92 -4.00 6.19
C SER A 155 14.09 -5.50 6.49
N VAL A 156 14.41 -6.31 5.49
CA VAL A 156 14.67 -7.75 5.66
C VAL A 156 15.90 -7.94 6.52
N LYS A 157 17.01 -7.27 6.21
CA LYS A 157 18.24 -7.33 7.04
C LYS A 157 17.99 -6.93 8.49
N GLN A 158 17.09 -5.98 8.73
CA GLN A 158 16.79 -5.51 10.09
C GLN A 158 15.98 -6.52 10.90
N TYR A 159 15.08 -7.28 10.27
CA TYR A 159 14.11 -8.14 10.95
C TYR A 159 14.35 -9.63 10.79
N GLU A 160 15.24 -10.06 9.90
CA GLU A 160 15.63 -11.45 9.73
C GLU A 160 16.07 -12.02 11.09
N SER A 161 15.17 -12.78 11.70
CA SER A 161 15.26 -13.21 13.10
C SER A 161 14.40 -14.46 13.30
N SER A 162 14.44 -15.03 14.50
CA SER A 162 13.63 -16.19 14.90
C SER A 162 12.14 -15.86 15.13
N ASP A 163 11.71 -14.62 14.94
CA ASP A 163 10.32 -14.20 15.11
C ASP A 163 9.44 -14.75 13.96
N PRO A 164 8.40 -15.55 14.21
CA PRO A 164 7.55 -16.13 13.16
C PRO A 164 6.82 -15.10 12.29
N ASP A 165 6.68 -13.85 12.74
CA ASP A 165 6.02 -12.77 11.99
C ASP A 165 6.99 -11.74 11.39
N TRP A 166 8.30 -12.05 11.36
CA TRP A 166 9.33 -11.11 10.89
C TRP A 166 9.05 -10.57 9.48
N LYS A 167 8.54 -11.41 8.57
CA LYS A 167 8.21 -11.00 7.20
C LYS A 167 7.13 -9.91 7.17
N LEU A 168 6.12 -10.00 8.04
CA LEU A 168 5.04 -9.01 8.10
C LEU A 168 5.54 -7.66 8.64
N LYS A 169 6.40 -7.70 9.65
CA LYS A 169 7.05 -6.49 10.20
C LYS A 169 7.94 -5.80 9.17
N ALA A 170 8.79 -6.58 8.49
CA ALA A 170 9.63 -6.08 7.42
C ALA A 170 8.81 -5.49 6.26
N LEU A 171 7.67 -6.11 5.91
CA LEU A 171 6.80 -5.62 4.84
C LEU A 171 6.24 -4.22 5.12
N ILE A 172 5.77 -3.99 6.35
CA ILE A 172 5.32 -2.67 6.78
C ILE A 172 6.50 -1.69 6.85
N LYS A 173 7.61 -2.10 7.44
CA LYS A 173 8.81 -1.24 7.57
C LYS A 173 9.32 -0.79 6.19
N GLY A 174 9.46 -1.70 5.23
CA GLY A 174 9.92 -1.36 3.88
C GLY A 174 9.02 -0.35 3.16
N CYS A 175 7.70 -0.42 3.41
CA CYS A 175 6.77 0.61 2.92
C CYS A 175 6.99 1.96 3.59
N LEU A 176 7.10 1.97 4.92
CA LEU A 176 7.31 3.20 5.69
C LEU A 176 8.64 3.88 5.34
N ASP A 177 9.71 3.11 5.21
CA ASP A 177 11.04 3.61 4.85
C ASP A 177 11.08 4.22 3.46
N PHE A 178 10.36 3.61 2.50
CA PHE A 178 10.23 4.19 1.17
C PHE A 178 9.50 5.52 1.22
N LEU A 179 8.36 5.60 1.91
CA LEU A 179 7.59 6.83 2.04
C LEU A 179 8.45 7.95 2.65
N ASP A 180 9.21 7.66 3.70
CA ASP A 180 10.14 8.60 4.32
C ASP A 180 11.23 9.06 3.33
N THR A 181 11.81 8.12 2.57
CA THR A 181 12.84 8.40 1.55
C THR A 181 12.32 9.33 0.45
N VAL A 182 11.05 9.21 0.07
CA VAL A 182 10.43 10.05 -0.97
C VAL A 182 9.67 11.24 -0.38
N HIS A 183 9.82 11.50 0.92
CA HIS A 183 9.20 12.60 1.65
C HIS A 183 7.67 12.64 1.56
N LEU A 184 7.03 11.47 1.48
CA LEU A 184 5.59 11.31 1.61
C LEU A 184 5.26 10.84 3.03
N THR A 185 4.18 11.36 3.62
CA THR A 185 3.83 10.97 4.99
C THR A 185 2.64 10.01 5.03
N VAL A 186 2.69 9.05 5.95
CA VAL A 186 1.53 8.20 6.27
C VAL A 186 0.34 9.05 6.71
N LYS A 187 0.58 10.19 7.36
CA LYS A 187 -0.47 11.12 7.77
C LYS A 187 -1.29 11.65 6.60
N GLU A 188 -0.64 11.96 5.49
CA GLU A 188 -1.29 12.49 4.28
C GLU A 188 -1.97 11.38 3.47
N PHE A 189 -1.34 10.21 3.37
CA PHE A 189 -1.77 9.16 2.45
C PHE A 189 -2.41 7.94 3.14
N GLY A 190 -2.55 7.93 4.46
CA GLY A 190 -2.98 6.76 5.24
C GLY A 190 -4.37 6.25 4.89
N HIS A 191 -5.36 7.13 4.71
CA HIS A 191 -6.69 6.71 4.26
C HIS A 191 -6.68 6.26 2.80
N LEU A 192 -5.94 6.99 1.96
CA LEU A 192 -5.84 6.73 0.54
C LEU A 192 -5.14 5.39 0.25
N SER A 193 -4.13 5.05 1.04
CA SER A 193 -3.38 3.80 0.91
C SER A 193 -4.26 2.60 1.16
N VAL A 194 -5.20 2.65 2.12
CA VAL A 194 -6.19 1.59 2.36
C VAL A 194 -7.06 1.36 1.13
N LEU A 195 -7.60 2.43 0.54
CA LEU A 195 -8.47 2.34 -0.63
C LEU A 195 -7.75 1.76 -1.85
N ILE A 196 -6.55 2.28 -2.14
CA ILE A 196 -5.72 1.80 -3.24
C ILE A 196 -5.36 0.33 -3.00
N TYR A 197 -4.87 0.00 -1.81
CA TYR A 197 -4.49 -1.36 -1.44
C TYR A 197 -5.65 -2.34 -1.60
N ALA A 198 -6.84 -1.96 -1.11
CA ALA A 198 -8.03 -2.79 -1.23
C ALA A 198 -8.44 -3.01 -2.69
N ASN A 199 -8.30 -1.98 -3.54
CA ASN A 199 -8.57 -2.09 -4.96
C ASN A 199 -7.55 -3.03 -5.67
N GLU A 200 -6.26 -2.95 -5.33
CA GLU A 200 -5.25 -3.81 -5.92
C GLU A 200 -5.47 -5.29 -5.61
N TRP A 201 -5.94 -5.63 -4.40
CA TRP A 201 -6.32 -7.00 -4.08
C TRP A 201 -7.50 -7.51 -4.92
N LYS A 202 -8.52 -6.68 -5.12
CA LYS A 202 -9.66 -7.01 -6.00
C LYS A 202 -9.22 -7.26 -7.44
N LEU A 203 -8.28 -6.45 -7.94
CA LEU A 203 -7.73 -6.61 -9.29
C LEU A 203 -6.95 -7.91 -9.44
N VAL A 204 -6.17 -8.30 -8.43
CA VAL A 204 -5.45 -9.59 -8.45
C VAL A 204 -6.41 -10.76 -8.46
N GLU A 205 -7.52 -10.73 -7.72
CA GLU A 205 -8.51 -11.81 -7.76
C GLU A 205 -9.09 -11.98 -9.17
N SER A 206 -9.32 -10.89 -9.89
CA SER A 206 -9.95 -10.89 -11.22
C SER A 206 -9.06 -11.26 -12.41
N SER A 207 -7.73 -11.34 -12.23
CA SER A 207 -6.75 -11.51 -13.33
C SER A 207 -6.40 -12.95 -13.66
#